data_AF-A0A256WFL9-F1
#
_entry.id   AF-A0A256WFL9-F1
#
_cell.length_a   1.000
_cell.length_b   1.000
_cell.length_c   1.000
_cell.angle_alpha   90.00
_cell.angle_beta   90.00
_cell.angle_gamma   90.00
#
_symmetry.space_group_name_H-M   'P 1'
#
loop_
_entity.id
_entity.type
_entity.pdbx_description
1 polymer ?
#
loop_
_entity_poly.entity_id
_entity_poly.type
_entity_poly.pdbx_seq_one_letter_code
_entity_poly.pdbx_strand_id
1 'polypeptide(L)'
;KTTNTNLRYKVGKSLNYKRKEVYEERKPEDIFLPKSHINDGFVFAKTNDFFAYKNNFNHYAKYYRNTFQHGGISMEEMLIPFISLRKK
;
A
#
# COMPACT_ATOMS: atom_id res chain seq x y z
N LYS A 1 3.15 1.16 -19.14
CA LYS A 1 2.50 1.51 -17.86
C LYS A 1 3.26 0.79 -16.76
N THR A 2 4.10 1.50 -16.02
CA THR A 2 4.98 0.89 -15.01
C THR A 2 4.36 1.17 -13.65
N THR A 3 3.60 0.23 -13.12
CA THR A 3 3.20 0.25 -11.70
C THR A 3 4.32 -0.42 -10.91
N ASN A 4 4.64 0.10 -9.74
CA ASN A 4 5.61 -0.51 -8.83
C ASN A 4 5.22 -1.96 -8.46
N THR A 5 6.19 -2.77 -8.06
CA THR A 5 6.01 -4.21 -7.75
C THR A 5 5.44 -4.48 -6.36
N ASN A 6 5.33 -3.47 -5.49
CA ASN A 6 4.83 -3.64 -4.12
C ASN A 6 3.39 -4.18 -4.11
N LEU A 7 3.11 -5.14 -3.24
CA LEU A 7 1.82 -5.83 -3.17
C LEU A 7 0.77 -5.09 -2.32
N ARG A 8 1.21 -4.12 -1.51
CA ARG A 8 0.41 -3.45 -0.48
C ARG A 8 0.14 -1.98 -0.79
N TYR A 9 0.94 -1.36 -1.64
CA TYR A 9 0.61 -0.08 -2.25
C TYR A 9 0.99 -0.01 -3.72
N LYS A 10 0.23 0.78 -4.48
CA LYS A 10 0.53 1.07 -5.88
C LYS A 10 0.58 2.57 -6.13
N VAL A 11 1.47 2.96 -7.04
CA VAL A 11 1.60 4.34 -7.53
C VAL A 11 1.22 4.37 -9.01
N GLY A 12 0.40 5.35 -9.40
CA GLY A 12 0.18 5.67 -10.80
C GLY A 12 -1.20 6.26 -11.12
N LYS A 13 -1.31 6.81 -12.33
CA LYS A 13 -2.48 7.57 -12.81
C LYS A 13 -3.76 6.77 -13.09
N SER A 14 -3.66 5.49 -13.43
CA SER A 14 -4.82 4.69 -13.92
C SER A 14 -4.79 3.27 -13.39
N LEU A 15 -5.03 3.17 -12.09
CA LEU A 15 -5.18 1.92 -11.37
C LEU A 15 -6.68 1.55 -11.29
N ASN A 16 -7.01 0.28 -11.48
CA ASN A 16 -8.37 -0.23 -11.34
C ASN A 16 -8.48 -1.02 -10.03
N TYR A 17 -9.36 -0.58 -9.14
CA TYR A 17 -9.58 -1.14 -7.81
C TYR A 17 -10.95 -0.67 -7.30
N LYS A 18 -11.46 -1.33 -6.27
CA LYS A 18 -12.69 -0.91 -5.60
C LYS A 18 -12.37 0.15 -4.55
N ARG A 19 -12.79 1.39 -4.79
CA ARG A 19 -12.49 2.55 -3.91
C ARG A 19 -12.80 2.33 -2.42
N LYS A 20 -13.84 1.55 -2.08
CA LYS A 20 -14.22 1.26 -0.68
C LYS A 20 -13.21 0.35 0.04
N GLU A 21 -12.51 -0.52 -0.69
CA GLU A 21 -11.60 -1.54 -0.14
C GLU A 21 -10.17 -1.01 0.04
N VAL A 22 -9.87 0.21 -0.40
CA VAL A 22 -8.54 0.80 -0.35
C VAL A 22 -8.57 2.20 0.26
N TYR A 23 -7.40 2.76 0.54
CA TYR A 23 -7.21 4.19 0.73
C TYR A 23 -6.53 4.76 -0.51
N GLU A 24 -7.19 5.71 -1.17
CA GLU A 24 -6.67 6.42 -2.35
C GLU A 24 -6.29 7.83 -1.93
N GLU A 25 -5.06 8.24 -2.25
CA GLU A 25 -4.63 9.64 -2.18
C GLU A 25 -4.17 10.10 -3.57
N ARG A 26 -4.78 11.17 -4.10
CA ARG A 26 -4.47 11.75 -5.41
C ARG A 26 -3.48 12.90 -5.32
N LYS A 27 -3.28 13.45 -4.13
CA LYS A 27 -2.31 14.49 -3.81
C LYS A 27 -1.33 13.90 -2.79
N PRO A 28 -0.28 13.18 -3.25
CA PRO A 28 0.71 12.56 -2.35
C PRO A 28 1.27 13.53 -1.30
N GLU A 29 1.39 14.80 -1.67
CA GLU A 29 1.80 15.91 -0.81
C GLU A 29 0.95 16.07 0.46
N ASP A 30 -0.35 15.78 0.42
CA ASP A 30 -1.27 15.92 1.58
C ASP A 30 -0.98 14.87 2.67
N ILE A 31 -0.27 13.80 2.32
CA ILE A 31 0.20 12.74 3.24
C ILE A 31 1.72 12.70 3.34
N PHE A 32 2.40 13.79 3.00
CA PHE A 32 3.86 13.93 3.08
C PHE A 32 4.65 12.94 2.21
N LEU A 33 4.05 12.43 1.12
CA LEU A 33 4.73 11.57 0.16
C LEU A 33 5.22 12.36 -1.07
N PRO A 34 6.37 11.97 -1.66
CA PRO A 34 6.87 12.61 -2.85
C PRO A 34 6.03 12.25 -4.07
N LYS A 35 5.98 13.17 -5.02
CA LYS A 35 5.26 13.01 -6.28
C LYS A 35 6.24 12.86 -7.42
N SER A 36 6.25 11.69 -8.07
CA SER A 36 7.10 11.45 -9.24
C SER A 36 6.56 12.13 -10.50
N HIS A 37 5.24 12.10 -10.69
CA HIS A 37 4.57 12.80 -11.79
C HIS A 37 3.31 13.54 -11.31
N ILE A 38 2.96 14.65 -11.97
CA ILE A 38 1.87 15.56 -11.56
C ILE A 38 0.49 14.89 -11.41
N ASN A 39 0.29 13.74 -12.06
CA ASN A 39 -0.97 12.99 -12.05
C ASN A 39 -0.89 11.66 -11.31
N ASP A 40 0.23 11.36 -10.66
CA ASP A 40 0.35 10.13 -9.88
C ASP A 40 -0.35 10.28 -8.53
N GLY A 41 -1.14 9.26 -8.20
CA GLY A 41 -1.68 9.06 -6.87
C GLY A 41 -1.15 7.75 -6.27
N PHE A 42 -1.36 7.62 -4.97
CA PHE A 42 -1.08 6.41 -4.22
C PHE A 42 -2.37 5.68 -3.88
N VAL A 43 -2.31 4.36 -3.89
CA VAL A 43 -3.40 3.51 -3.44
C VAL A 43 -2.82 2.49 -2.49
N PHE A 44 -3.33 2.47 -1.26
CA PHE A 44 -2.87 1.58 -0.18
C PHE A 44 -3.93 0.54 0.14
N ALA A 45 -3.49 -0.70 0.33
CA ALA A 45 -4.33 -1.78 0.85
C ALA A 45 -4.57 -1.58 2.35
N LYS A 46 -5.76 -1.94 2.80
CA LYS A 46 -6.17 -1.92 4.21
C LYS A 46 -5.92 -3.30 4.83
N THR A 47 -5.86 -3.35 6.17
CA THR A 47 -5.84 -4.59 6.97
C THR A 47 -4.86 -5.64 6.41
N ASN A 48 -5.33 -6.80 5.96
CA ASN A 48 -4.52 -7.90 5.42
C ASN A 48 -4.67 -8.04 3.89
N ASP A 49 -5.28 -7.06 3.22
CA ASP A 49 -5.52 -7.10 1.78
C ASP A 49 -4.24 -6.83 0.98
N PHE A 50 -4.19 -7.28 -0.27
CA PHE A 50 -3.07 -7.05 -1.17
C PHE A 50 -3.53 -7.00 -2.63
N PHE A 51 -2.76 -6.31 -3.46
CA PHE A 51 -2.95 -6.21 -4.90
C PHE A 51 -2.36 -7.44 -5.60
N ALA A 52 -3.22 -8.33 -6.07
CA ALA A 52 -2.82 -9.42 -6.95
C ALA A 52 -2.80 -8.98 -8.41
N TYR A 53 -1.84 -9.49 -9.18
CA TYR A 53 -1.76 -9.25 -10.61
C TYR A 53 -2.91 -9.95 -11.34
N LYS A 54 -3.51 -9.27 -12.32
CA LYS A 54 -4.61 -9.84 -13.13
C LYS A 54 -4.14 -11.08 -13.91
N ASN A 55 -2.91 -11.06 -14.40
CA ASN A 55 -2.29 -12.21 -15.04
C ASN A 55 -1.97 -13.27 -13.98
N ASN A 56 -2.52 -14.47 -14.14
CA ASN A 56 -2.36 -15.59 -13.22
C ASN A 56 -2.76 -15.28 -11.77
N PHE A 57 -3.93 -14.63 -11.60
CA PHE A 57 -4.49 -14.25 -10.29
C PHE A 57 -4.46 -15.39 -9.27
N ASN A 58 -4.91 -16.60 -9.65
CA ASN A 58 -4.99 -17.73 -8.72
C ASN A 58 -3.62 -18.14 -8.15
N HIS A 59 -2.57 -18.11 -8.98
CA HIS A 59 -1.22 -18.40 -8.53
C HIS A 59 -0.76 -17.35 -7.52
N TYR A 60 -0.82 -16.06 -7.85
CA TYR A 60 -0.35 -14.99 -6.97
C TYR A 60 -1.21 -14.84 -5.71
N ALA A 61 -2.53 -14.99 -5.82
CA ALA A 61 -3.42 -14.98 -4.67
C ALA A 61 -3.06 -16.11 -3.70
N LYS A 62 -2.84 -17.33 -4.20
CA LYS A 62 -2.41 -18.46 -3.34
C LYS A 62 -1.01 -18.27 -2.79
N TYR A 63 -0.09 -17.78 -3.62
CA TYR A 63 1.33 -17.62 -3.27
C TYR A 63 1.56 -16.58 -2.16
N TYR A 64 0.82 -15.47 -2.18
CA TYR A 64 0.95 -14.41 -1.17
C TYR A 64 -0.05 -14.52 -0.01
N ARG A 65 -1.08 -15.36 -0.12
CA ARG A 65 -2.02 -15.59 1.00
C ARG A 65 -1.28 -16.19 2.19
N ASN A 66 -1.61 -15.70 3.39
CA ASN A 66 -1.00 -16.10 4.67
C ASN A 66 0.52 -15.84 4.75
N THR A 67 1.06 -14.96 3.90
CA THR A 67 2.44 -14.49 4.03
C THR A 67 2.45 -13.17 4.79
N PHE A 68 3.56 -12.87 5.45
CA PHE A 68 3.76 -11.57 6.09
C PHE A 68 4.03 -10.51 5.03
N GLN A 69 3.18 -9.49 4.97
CA GLN A 69 3.25 -8.40 3.99
C GLN A 69 3.22 -7.06 4.72
N HIS A 70 3.86 -6.04 4.12
CA HIS A 70 3.90 -4.69 4.67
C HIS A 70 3.87 -3.62 3.56
N GLY A 71 3.70 -2.36 3.97
CA GLY A 71 3.56 -1.19 3.10
C GLY A 71 2.11 -0.81 2.81
N GLY A 72 1.15 -1.41 3.52
CA GLY A 72 -0.24 -0.99 3.52
C GLY A 72 -0.48 0.06 4.60
N ILE A 73 -1.76 0.22 4.96
CA ILE A 73 -2.20 1.11 6.06
C ILE A 73 -2.97 0.32 7.13
N SER A 74 -2.51 -0.89 7.47
CA SER A 74 -3.08 -1.60 8.62
C SER A 74 -2.83 -0.84 9.93
N MET A 75 -3.61 -1.12 10.96
CA MET A 75 -3.47 -0.44 12.25
C MET A 75 -2.08 -0.66 12.85
N GLU A 76 -1.56 -1.87 12.71
CA GLU A 76 -0.25 -2.31 13.18
C GLU A 76 0.90 -1.66 12.37
N GLU A 77 0.65 -1.34 11.10
CA GLU A 77 1.60 -0.61 10.25
C GLU A 77 1.64 0.89 10.58
N MET A 78 0.51 1.46 11.02
CA MET A 78 0.39 2.89 11.33
C MET A 78 0.72 3.23 12.79
N LEU A 79 0.45 2.33 13.73
CA LEU A 79 0.71 2.52 15.15
C LEU A 79 2.01 1.82 15.56
N ILE A 80 3.09 2.59 15.69
CA ILE A 80 4.40 2.07 16.04
C ILE A 80 4.65 2.25 17.55
N PRO A 81 4.95 1.17 18.30
CA PRO A 81 5.34 1.32 19.70
C PRO A 81 6.68 2.06 19.79
N PHE A 82 6.77 3.01 20.71
CA PHE A 82 8.02 3.73 20.97
C PHE A 82 8.33 3.73 22.47
N ILE A 83 9.62 3.74 22.80
CA ILE A 83 10.11 3.83 24.17
C ILE A 83 11.15 4.94 24.27
N SER A 84 11.14 5.67 25.39
CA SER A 84 12.16 6.66 25.73
C SER A 84 12.86 6.22 27.02
N LEU A 85 14.19 6.15 26.98
CA LEU A 85 15.01 5.78 28.12
C LEU A 85 15.58 7.05 28.77
N ARG A 86 15.64 7.06 30.09
CA ARG A 86 16.34 8.09 30.86
C ARG A 86 17.43 7.43 31.71
N LYS A 87 18.59 8.08 31.79
CA LYS A 87 19.68 7.64 32.66
C LYS A 87 19.20 7.75 34.12
N LYS A 88 19.62 6.79 34.93
CA LYS A 88 19.38 6.80 36.38
C LYS A 88 20.22 7.88 37.06
#